data_AF-A0A507E5U1-F1
#
_entry.id   AF-A0A507E5U1-F1
#
_cell.length_a   1.000
_cell.length_b   1.000
_cell.length_c   1.000
_cell.angle_alpha   90.00
_cell.angle_beta   90.00
_cell.angle_gamma   90.00
#
_symmetry.space_group_name_H-M   'P 1'
#
loop_
_entity.id
_entity.type
_entity.pdbx_description
1 polymer ?
#
loop_
_entity_poly.entity_id
_entity_poly.type
_entity_poly.pdbx_seq_one_letter_code
_entity_poly.pdbx_strand_id
1 'polypeptide(L)'
;MAKKGKGKKGGDKLLKSEFQLLKDEEGRRRFLQDIKDKAKEKQGLEEKNAHINNLKIQNRWREIMKAAKAKELLQQIEVLKQVHERHLDRKSAGVENLARDVDEAEAQYSTALQAHCMNVDTLIDLQASRLQTLQNQFESDMGILETEFNTERMKLQTYHAKERADILGIMGRMEQDFQDAEADARHEYSSLRDDVKNKNLEEKHALRIQLEGTVEDLWRQFQAALNQYNASTEERKKQFEELKSKDSKNAKEIEQQMKKLVKLQETIAHIKSKLSTNSKEYEERNRALRQEKDAIQSHFQALKRKMNTFRDRERRKLTELTIVSNKAIKDLKSKVGKAERIIRMAEMNRKLETEEEKVLPFYKESLPDDKEVQLAKQELGEPTTNVVLPKEFAAMEQFHKRYNKASLDRLALEKQRAQLQEENLHLRGILKQYLDGISINEAVLDSPNPLVVVNGRTNAPLPHPQSHLNITYVEAAHQQQRIGAV
;
A
#
# COMPACT_ATOMS: atom_id res chain seq x y z
N MET A 1 -8.96 -141.61 52.03
CA MET A 1 -8.57 -142.39 53.22
C MET A 1 -9.14 -141.65 54.44
N ALA A 2 -10.25 -142.13 55.03
CA ALA A 2 -10.29 -143.10 56.15
C ALA A 2 -9.81 -142.44 57.46
N LYS A 3 -10.52 -142.38 58.59
CA LYS A 3 -11.63 -143.18 59.19
C LYS A 3 -12.31 -142.30 60.26
N LYS A 4 -13.66 -142.28 60.38
CA LYS A 4 -14.53 -143.06 61.33
C LYS A 4 -14.15 -142.92 62.82
N GLY A 5 -15.06 -142.74 63.77
CA GLY A 5 -16.50 -143.00 63.76
C GLY A 5 -17.23 -142.58 65.06
N LYS A 6 -18.53 -142.87 65.05
CA LYS A 6 -19.62 -142.52 65.98
C LYS A 6 -19.60 -143.24 67.34
N GLY A 7 -20.29 -142.66 68.33
CA GLY A 7 -20.90 -143.37 69.46
C GLY A 7 -21.69 -142.44 70.38
N LYS A 8 -22.86 -142.86 70.88
CA LYS A 8 -23.98 -142.04 71.42
C LYS A 8 -24.43 -142.60 72.78
N LYS A 9 -25.22 -141.79 73.52
CA LYS A 9 -26.05 -142.03 74.75
C LYS A 9 -25.43 -141.39 76.00
N GLY A 10 -26.11 -140.63 76.86
CA GLY A 10 -27.53 -140.30 77.02
C GLY A 10 -27.85 -140.21 78.52
N GLY A 11 -28.48 -139.12 78.98
CA GLY A 11 -29.34 -139.12 80.17
C GLY A 11 -28.77 -138.59 81.51
N ASP A 12 -29.11 -137.33 81.80
CA ASP A 12 -30.00 -136.92 82.91
C ASP A 12 -29.45 -136.16 84.14
N LYS A 13 -30.26 -135.15 84.51
CA LYS A 13 -30.34 -134.34 85.75
C LYS A 13 -29.58 -132.99 85.88
N LEU A 14 -30.38 -131.96 85.61
CA LEU A 14 -30.34 -130.55 86.00
C LEU A 14 -29.92 -130.29 87.46
N LEU A 15 -29.02 -129.31 87.65
CA LEU A 15 -29.18 -128.09 88.49
C LEU A 15 -27.83 -127.38 88.66
N LYS A 16 -27.39 -126.69 87.61
CA LYS A 16 -26.32 -125.67 87.66
C LYS A 16 -26.50 -124.64 86.51
N SER A 17 -27.75 -124.23 86.28
CA SER A 17 -28.24 -123.59 85.05
C SER A 17 -28.54 -122.09 85.19
N GLU A 18 -27.56 -121.29 85.61
CA GLU A 18 -27.66 -119.82 85.48
C GLU A 18 -26.30 -119.15 85.28
N PHE A 19 -25.22 -119.72 85.82
CA PHE A 19 -23.86 -119.17 85.68
C PHE A 19 -23.20 -119.44 84.31
N GLN A 20 -23.58 -120.52 83.63
CA GLN A 20 -22.94 -120.94 82.37
C GLN A 20 -23.48 -120.18 81.13
N LEU A 21 -24.75 -119.77 81.14
CA LEU A 21 -25.37 -118.98 80.07
C LEU A 21 -24.82 -117.54 80.01
N LEU A 22 -24.58 -116.92 81.17
CA LEU A 22 -23.92 -115.61 81.25
C LEU A 22 -22.48 -115.66 80.71
N LYS A 23 -21.75 -116.76 80.94
CA LYS A 23 -20.37 -116.92 80.47
C LYS A 23 -20.28 -117.17 78.96
N ASP A 24 -21.24 -117.90 78.38
CA ASP A 24 -21.32 -118.13 76.94
C ASP A 24 -21.88 -116.90 76.19
N GLU A 25 -22.81 -116.13 76.78
CA GLU A 25 -23.23 -114.83 76.25
C GLU A 25 -22.12 -113.78 76.36
N GLU A 26 -21.32 -113.78 77.43
CA GLU A 26 -20.13 -112.93 77.55
C GLU A 26 -19.04 -113.31 76.55
N GLY A 27 -18.82 -114.62 76.30
CA GLY A 27 -17.87 -115.10 75.29
C GLY A 27 -18.28 -114.72 73.86
N ARG A 28 -19.57 -114.83 73.54
CA ARG A 28 -20.12 -114.40 72.24
C ARG A 28 -20.10 -112.87 72.11
N ARG A 29 -20.35 -112.11 73.18
CA ARG A 29 -20.14 -110.66 73.21
C ARG A 29 -18.68 -110.30 72.98
N ARG A 30 -17.72 -110.98 73.62
CA ARG A 30 -16.28 -110.73 73.42
C ARG A 30 -15.82 -111.04 72.00
N PHE A 31 -16.28 -112.13 71.39
CA PHE A 31 -15.95 -112.43 69.98
C PHE A 31 -16.56 -111.43 68.99
N LEU A 32 -17.81 -111.02 69.21
CA LEU A 32 -18.46 -109.96 68.41
C LEU A 32 -17.79 -108.59 68.65
N GLN A 33 -17.33 -108.32 69.87
CA GLN A 33 -16.56 -107.13 70.22
C GLN A 33 -15.21 -107.13 69.50
N ASP A 34 -14.48 -108.25 69.49
CA ASP A 34 -13.21 -108.40 68.77
C ASP A 34 -13.36 -108.22 67.25
N ILE A 35 -14.44 -108.73 66.66
CA ILE A 35 -14.74 -108.49 65.22
C ILE A 35 -15.05 -107.01 64.99
N LYS A 36 -15.83 -106.38 65.88
CA LYS A 36 -16.17 -104.96 65.81
C LYS A 36 -14.95 -104.07 66.00
N ASP A 37 -14.02 -104.45 66.89
CA ASP A 37 -12.79 -103.73 67.16
C ASP A 37 -11.80 -103.89 66.01
N LYS A 38 -11.68 -105.09 65.40
CA LYS A 38 -10.94 -105.28 64.15
C LYS A 38 -11.55 -104.53 62.96
N ALA A 39 -12.87 -104.45 62.87
CA ALA A 39 -13.56 -103.66 61.85
C ALA A 39 -13.34 -102.15 62.05
N LYS A 40 -13.39 -101.68 63.29
CA LYS A 40 -13.05 -100.29 63.65
C LYS A 40 -11.57 -99.96 63.42
N GLU A 41 -10.67 -100.90 63.68
CA GLU A 41 -9.24 -100.72 63.41
C GLU A 41 -8.98 -100.64 61.90
N LYS A 42 -9.60 -101.53 61.11
CA LYS A 42 -9.57 -101.45 59.64
C LYS A 42 -10.20 -100.16 59.11
N GLN A 43 -11.34 -99.74 59.64
CA GLN A 43 -11.97 -98.47 59.31
C GLN A 43 -11.06 -97.29 59.66
N GLY A 44 -10.43 -97.29 60.84
CA GLY A 44 -9.50 -96.25 61.26
C GLY A 44 -8.21 -96.23 60.42
N LEU A 45 -7.74 -97.39 59.95
CA LEU A 45 -6.64 -97.49 58.99
C LEU A 45 -7.05 -96.97 57.61
N GLU A 46 -8.25 -97.30 57.14
CA GLU A 46 -8.80 -96.77 55.89
C GLU A 46 -9.06 -95.26 55.96
N GLU A 47 -9.56 -94.73 57.07
CA GLU A 47 -9.76 -93.29 57.30
C GLU A 47 -8.41 -92.55 57.35
N LYS A 48 -7.41 -93.10 58.04
CA LYS A 48 -6.04 -92.56 58.03
C LYS A 48 -5.43 -92.61 56.64
N ASN A 49 -5.59 -93.72 55.91
CA ASN A 49 -5.12 -93.86 54.54
C ASN A 49 -5.85 -92.93 53.58
N ALA A 50 -7.15 -92.72 53.75
CA ALA A 50 -7.95 -91.77 52.99
C ALA A 50 -7.51 -90.33 53.27
N HIS A 51 -7.22 -89.99 54.53
CA HIS A 51 -6.68 -88.67 54.89
C HIS A 51 -5.30 -88.42 54.29
N ILE A 52 -4.39 -89.40 54.39
CA ILE A 52 -3.05 -89.33 53.79
C ILE A 52 -3.14 -89.27 52.26
N ASN A 53 -4.03 -90.05 51.64
CA ASN A 53 -4.25 -90.02 50.19
C ASN A 53 -4.85 -88.69 49.75
N ASN A 54 -5.77 -88.10 50.53
CA ASN A 54 -6.31 -86.77 50.26
C ASN A 54 -5.22 -85.70 50.34
N LEU A 55 -4.35 -85.74 51.35
CA LEU A 55 -3.19 -84.83 51.44
C LEU A 55 -2.22 -85.01 50.25
N LYS A 56 -1.95 -86.24 49.83
CA LYS A 56 -1.13 -86.53 48.63
C LYS A 56 -1.78 -86.00 47.36
N ILE A 57 -3.09 -86.18 47.21
CA ILE A 57 -3.88 -85.66 46.07
C ILE A 57 -3.88 -84.14 46.08
N GLN A 58 -4.12 -83.48 47.23
CA GLN A 58 -4.06 -82.03 47.37
C GLN A 58 -2.66 -81.47 47.07
N ASN A 59 -1.60 -82.15 47.49
CA ASN A 59 -0.23 -81.74 47.16
C ASN A 59 0.04 -81.85 45.65
N ARG A 60 -0.36 -82.97 45.02
CA ARG A 60 -0.28 -83.11 43.56
C ARG A 60 -1.11 -82.05 42.83
N TRP A 61 -2.33 -81.76 43.29
CA TRP A 61 -3.16 -80.69 42.72
C TRP A 61 -2.53 -79.31 42.92
N ARG A 62 -1.91 -79.03 44.07
CA ARG A 62 -1.17 -77.79 44.29
C ARG A 62 0.01 -77.66 43.33
N GLU A 63 0.76 -78.73 43.09
CA GLU A 63 1.85 -78.75 42.11
C GLU A 63 1.33 -78.49 40.68
N ILE A 64 0.28 -79.19 40.27
CA ILE A 64 -0.35 -79.01 38.95
C ILE A 64 -0.90 -77.58 38.79
N MET A 65 -1.60 -77.05 39.79
CA MET A 65 -2.16 -75.70 39.77
C MET A 65 -1.07 -74.62 39.78
N LYS A 66 0.01 -74.82 40.53
CA LYS A 66 1.18 -73.92 40.49
C LYS A 66 1.84 -73.94 39.12
N ALA A 67 2.02 -75.11 38.52
CA ALA A 67 2.60 -75.23 37.18
C ALA A 67 1.70 -74.57 36.11
N ALA A 68 0.38 -74.80 36.18
CA ALA A 68 -0.59 -74.16 35.30
C ALA A 68 -0.60 -72.63 35.47
N LYS A 69 -0.62 -72.14 36.72
CA LYS A 69 -0.60 -70.69 36.98
C LYS A 69 0.72 -70.04 36.59
N ALA A 70 1.85 -70.71 36.81
CA ALA A 70 3.15 -70.24 36.35
C ALA A 70 3.20 -70.11 34.83
N LYS A 71 2.65 -71.10 34.09
CA LYS A 71 2.55 -71.04 32.63
C LYS A 71 1.65 -69.89 32.17
N GLU A 72 0.50 -69.70 32.80
CA GLU A 72 -0.41 -68.58 32.51
C GLU A 72 0.26 -67.22 32.75
N LEU A 73 0.95 -67.05 33.88
CA LEU A 73 1.67 -65.81 34.22
C LEU A 73 2.82 -65.54 33.24
N LEU A 74 3.58 -66.56 32.84
CA LEU A 74 4.62 -66.39 31.82
C LEU A 74 4.04 -65.95 30.47
N GLN A 75 2.89 -66.49 30.07
CA GLN A 75 2.19 -66.04 28.87
C GLN A 75 1.69 -64.60 29.00
N GLN A 76 1.15 -64.20 30.16
CA GLN A 76 0.73 -62.83 30.40
C GLN A 76 1.90 -61.84 30.40
N ILE A 77 3.05 -62.22 30.97
CA ILE A 77 4.27 -61.41 30.95
C ILE A 77 4.75 -61.24 29.50
N GLU A 78 4.71 -62.29 28.68
CA GLU A 78 5.11 -62.21 27.27
C GLU A 78 4.19 -61.28 26.47
N VAL A 79 2.87 -61.39 26.66
CA VAL A 79 1.91 -60.47 26.04
C VAL A 79 2.15 -59.02 26.48
N LEU A 80 2.37 -58.80 27.78
CA LEU A 80 2.65 -57.46 28.33
C LEU A 80 3.95 -56.89 27.77
N LYS A 81 4.99 -57.73 27.64
CA LYS A 81 6.27 -57.35 27.03
C LYS A 81 6.09 -56.91 25.58
N GLN A 82 5.37 -57.69 24.77
CA GLN A 82 5.11 -57.33 23.37
C GLN A 82 4.30 -56.04 23.23
N VAL A 83 3.32 -55.82 24.12
CA VAL A 83 2.56 -54.56 24.16
C VAL A 83 3.49 -53.40 24.54
N HIS A 84 4.34 -53.58 25.54
CA HIS A 84 5.30 -52.55 25.95
C HIS A 84 6.31 -52.22 24.84
N GLU A 85 6.86 -53.21 24.15
CA GLU A 85 7.75 -53.03 23.00
C GLU A 85 7.06 -52.22 21.90
N ARG A 86 5.82 -52.55 21.52
CA ARG A 86 5.05 -51.75 20.55
C ARG A 86 4.83 -50.31 20.99
N HIS A 87 4.58 -50.08 22.28
CA HIS A 87 4.43 -48.72 22.81
C HIS A 87 5.76 -47.96 22.79
N LEU A 88 6.86 -48.65 23.09
CA LEU A 88 8.20 -48.09 23.02
C LEU A 88 8.54 -47.73 21.58
N ASP A 89 8.32 -48.63 20.60
CA ASP A 89 8.56 -48.36 19.18
C ASP A 89 7.75 -47.17 18.67
N ARG A 90 6.47 -47.07 19.02
CA ARG A 90 5.64 -45.91 18.66
C ARG A 90 6.14 -44.62 19.28
N LYS A 91 6.57 -44.65 20.54
CA LYS A 91 7.13 -43.47 21.21
C LYS A 91 8.47 -43.09 20.61
N SER A 92 9.35 -44.05 20.34
CA SER A 92 10.65 -43.84 19.68
C SER A 92 10.47 -43.24 18.29
N ALA A 93 9.54 -43.77 17.48
CA ALA A 93 9.20 -43.21 16.17
C ALA A 93 8.63 -41.78 16.29
N GLY A 94 7.79 -41.53 17.31
CA GLY A 94 7.29 -40.18 17.60
C GLY A 94 8.42 -39.21 17.97
N VAL A 95 9.39 -39.63 18.78
CA VAL A 95 10.57 -38.83 19.13
C VAL A 95 11.44 -38.56 17.91
N GLU A 96 11.65 -39.55 17.05
CA GLU A 96 12.46 -39.40 15.84
C GLU A 96 11.81 -38.45 14.83
N ASN A 97 10.49 -38.53 14.66
CA ASN A 97 9.76 -37.58 13.82
C ASN A 97 9.81 -36.16 14.39
N LEU A 98 9.59 -36.00 15.70
CA LEU A 98 9.71 -34.69 16.34
C LEU A 98 11.12 -34.11 16.22
N ALA A 99 12.17 -34.95 16.26
CA ALA A 99 13.54 -34.51 16.03
C ALA A 99 13.73 -33.99 14.59
N ARG A 100 13.21 -34.71 13.59
CA ARG A 100 13.22 -34.25 12.19
C ARG A 100 12.46 -32.94 12.01
N ASP A 101 11.28 -32.82 12.61
CA ASP A 101 10.48 -31.60 12.52
C ASP A 101 11.24 -30.39 13.11
N VAL A 102 12.01 -30.59 14.19
CA VAL A 102 12.87 -29.56 14.78
C VAL A 102 14.01 -29.17 13.83
N ASP A 103 14.70 -30.16 13.24
CA ASP A 103 15.79 -29.91 12.29
C ASP A 103 15.27 -29.18 11.04
N GLU A 104 14.11 -29.55 10.52
CA GLU A 104 13.45 -28.89 9.39
C GLU A 104 13.03 -27.46 9.74
N ALA A 105 12.47 -27.23 10.93
CA ALA A 105 12.10 -25.90 11.38
C ALA A 105 13.33 -25.00 11.56
N GLU A 106 14.45 -25.53 12.08
CA GLU A 106 15.71 -24.80 12.20
C GLU A 106 16.29 -24.44 10.83
N ALA A 107 16.28 -25.37 9.87
CA ALA A 107 16.73 -25.11 8.50
C ALA A 107 15.87 -24.04 7.79
N GLN A 108 14.55 -24.10 7.97
CA GLN A 108 13.64 -23.07 7.46
C GLN A 108 13.90 -21.71 8.11
N TYR A 109 14.09 -21.66 9.43
CA TYR A 109 14.41 -20.44 10.16
C TYR A 109 15.74 -19.84 9.68
N SER A 110 16.79 -20.64 9.56
CA SER A 110 18.10 -20.19 9.06
C SER A 110 18.01 -19.60 7.65
N THR A 111 17.25 -20.27 6.77
CA THR A 111 17.02 -19.79 5.39
C THR A 111 16.25 -18.47 5.38
N ALA A 112 15.20 -18.35 6.20
CA ALA A 112 14.42 -17.12 6.32
C ALA A 112 15.25 -15.97 6.90
N LEU A 113 16.09 -16.25 7.89
CA LEU A 113 17.01 -15.27 8.47
C LEU A 113 18.02 -14.78 7.43
N GLN A 114 18.63 -15.69 6.66
CA GLN A 114 19.56 -15.32 5.60
C GLN A 114 18.88 -14.44 4.54
N ALA A 115 17.68 -14.82 4.09
CA ALA A 115 16.90 -14.03 3.15
C ALA A 115 16.55 -12.63 3.71
N HIS A 116 16.19 -12.55 5.00
CA HIS A 116 15.95 -11.28 5.68
C HIS A 116 17.22 -10.41 5.73
N CYS A 117 18.37 -10.97 6.10
CA CYS A 117 19.65 -10.25 6.10
C CYS A 117 19.99 -9.72 4.71
N MET A 118 19.86 -10.53 3.66
CA MET A 118 20.07 -10.08 2.28
C MET A 118 19.11 -8.94 1.90
N ASN A 119 17.84 -9.01 2.30
CA ASN A 119 16.88 -7.93 2.05
C ASN A 119 17.27 -6.64 2.80
N VAL A 120 17.77 -6.75 4.03
CA VAL A 120 18.27 -5.59 4.79
C VAL A 120 19.51 -5.01 4.14
N ASP A 121 20.46 -5.84 3.69
CA ASP A 121 21.66 -5.38 3.00
C ASP A 121 21.32 -4.65 1.69
N THR A 122 20.41 -5.20 0.88
CA THR A 122 19.95 -4.52 -0.34
C THR A 122 19.25 -3.19 -0.04
N LEU A 123 18.53 -3.08 1.09
CA LEU A 123 17.92 -1.81 1.52
C LEU A 123 18.98 -0.80 1.97
N ILE A 124 20.03 -1.25 2.66
CA ILE A 124 21.16 -0.42 3.04
C ILE A 124 21.89 0.10 1.80
N ASP A 125 22.16 -0.77 0.82
CA ASP A 125 22.81 -0.39 -0.44
C ASP A 125 21.97 0.62 -1.23
N LEU A 126 20.66 0.41 -1.31
CA LEU A 126 19.75 1.36 -1.96
C LEU A 126 19.79 2.73 -1.26
N GLN A 127 19.79 2.74 0.07
CA GLN A 127 19.82 3.98 0.85
C GLN A 127 21.19 4.67 0.73
N ALA A 128 22.29 3.92 0.71
CA ALA A 128 23.63 4.44 0.47
C ALA A 128 23.74 5.07 -0.92
N SER A 129 23.25 4.40 -1.97
CA SER A 129 23.21 4.95 -3.33
C SER A 129 22.37 6.23 -3.42
N ARG A 130 21.23 6.27 -2.72
CA ARG A 130 20.38 7.47 -2.65
C ARG A 130 21.09 8.63 -1.96
N LEU A 131 21.74 8.37 -0.83
CA LEU A 131 22.52 9.38 -0.09
C LEU A 131 23.67 9.91 -0.93
N GLN A 132 24.41 9.03 -1.61
CA GLN A 132 25.50 9.44 -2.50
C GLN A 132 24.99 10.31 -3.65
N THR A 133 23.86 9.94 -4.26
CA THR A 133 23.26 10.74 -5.34
C THR A 133 22.86 12.13 -4.84
N LEU A 134 22.24 12.20 -3.65
CA LEU A 134 21.85 13.47 -3.05
C LEU A 134 23.06 14.32 -2.67
N GLN A 135 24.12 13.71 -2.16
CA GLN A 135 25.38 14.39 -1.85
C GLN A 135 26.02 14.95 -3.13
N ASN A 136 26.12 14.15 -4.19
CA ASN A 136 26.68 14.60 -5.47
C ASN A 136 25.85 15.76 -6.07
N GLN A 137 24.52 15.70 -5.97
CA GLN A 137 23.64 16.79 -6.40
C GLN A 137 23.88 18.05 -5.57
N PHE A 138 23.94 17.92 -4.24
CA PHE A 138 24.21 19.05 -3.36
C PHE A 138 25.57 19.70 -3.62
N GLU A 139 26.62 18.89 -3.81
CA GLU A 139 27.97 19.38 -4.14
C GLU A 139 27.99 20.07 -5.51
N SER A 140 27.29 19.51 -6.50
CA SER A 140 27.14 20.13 -7.82
C SER A 140 26.41 21.47 -7.73
N ASP A 141 25.28 21.53 -7.03
CA ASP A 141 24.48 22.75 -6.88
C ASP A 141 25.27 23.82 -6.10
N MET A 142 26.01 23.41 -5.06
CA MET A 142 26.91 24.30 -4.32
C MET A 142 28.00 24.86 -5.23
N GLY A 143 28.63 24.01 -6.04
CA GLY A 143 29.64 24.43 -7.01
C GLY A 143 29.10 25.41 -8.04
N ILE A 144 27.91 25.15 -8.59
CA ILE A 144 27.23 26.08 -9.52
C ILE A 144 27.00 27.42 -8.82
N LEU A 145 26.40 27.41 -7.63
CA LEU A 145 26.10 28.63 -6.89
C LEU A 145 27.37 29.43 -6.53
N GLU A 146 28.45 28.76 -6.15
CA GLU A 146 29.74 29.39 -5.88
C GLU A 146 30.33 30.03 -7.15
N THR A 147 30.25 29.36 -8.29
CA THR A 147 30.71 29.93 -9.57
C THR A 147 29.87 31.12 -9.98
N GLU A 148 28.54 31.04 -9.89
CA GLU A 148 27.63 32.14 -10.19
C GLU A 148 27.93 33.34 -9.30
N PHE A 149 28.01 33.14 -7.98
CA PHE A 149 28.34 34.18 -7.02
C PHE A 149 29.69 34.84 -7.32
N ASN A 150 30.73 34.06 -7.59
CA ASN A 150 32.05 34.60 -7.91
C ASN A 150 32.05 35.36 -9.24
N THR A 151 31.32 34.90 -10.25
CA THR A 151 31.20 35.63 -11.53
C THR A 151 30.44 36.94 -11.38
N GLU A 152 29.35 36.97 -10.62
CA GLU A 152 28.60 38.20 -10.33
C GLU A 152 29.44 39.18 -9.51
N ARG A 153 30.15 38.68 -8.49
CA ARG A 153 31.07 39.48 -7.69
C ARG A 153 32.16 40.11 -8.56
N MET A 154 32.78 39.35 -9.45
CA MET A 154 33.80 39.87 -10.37
C MET A 154 33.21 40.91 -11.33
N LYS A 155 32.03 40.65 -11.90
CA LYS A 155 31.33 41.64 -12.73
C LYS A 155 31.08 42.93 -11.96
N LEU A 156 30.50 42.87 -10.76
CA LEU A 156 30.24 44.06 -9.94
C LEU A 156 31.53 44.83 -9.61
N GLN A 157 32.60 44.14 -9.24
CA GLN A 157 33.89 44.77 -8.96
C GLN A 157 34.48 45.46 -10.19
N THR A 158 34.41 44.82 -11.37
CA THR A 158 34.90 45.39 -12.62
C THR A 158 34.05 46.59 -13.08
N TYR A 159 32.73 46.52 -12.98
CA TYR A 159 31.84 47.65 -13.27
C TYR A 159 32.10 48.82 -12.34
N HIS A 160 32.18 48.57 -11.03
CA HIS A 160 32.48 49.61 -10.05
C HIS A 160 33.86 50.25 -10.29
N ALA A 161 34.88 49.45 -10.64
CA ALA A 161 36.20 49.96 -10.97
C ALA A 161 36.17 50.86 -12.22
N LYS A 162 35.40 50.47 -13.25
CA LYS A 162 35.22 51.24 -14.48
C LYS A 162 34.47 52.54 -14.22
N GLU A 163 33.32 52.50 -13.53
CA GLU A 163 32.55 53.69 -13.18
C GLU A 163 33.38 54.68 -12.36
N ARG A 164 34.13 54.17 -11.38
CA ARG A 164 35.05 54.99 -10.59
C ARG A 164 36.12 55.65 -11.48
N ALA A 165 36.69 54.91 -12.43
CA ALA A 165 37.69 55.46 -13.36
C ALA A 165 37.06 56.52 -14.29
N ASP A 166 35.85 56.28 -14.79
CA ASP A 166 35.11 57.21 -15.66
C ASP A 166 34.79 58.51 -14.91
N ILE A 167 34.30 58.42 -13.67
CA ILE A 167 34.01 59.59 -12.82
C ILE A 167 35.30 60.38 -12.54
N LEU A 168 36.39 59.70 -12.14
CA LEU A 168 37.68 60.36 -11.93
C LEU A 168 38.22 61.01 -13.21
N GLY A 169 38.00 60.37 -14.36
CA GLY A 169 38.37 60.93 -15.67
C GLY A 169 37.55 62.17 -16.04
N ILE A 170 36.25 62.19 -15.75
CA ILE A 170 35.40 63.38 -15.94
C ILE A 170 35.84 64.51 -15.01
N MET A 171 36.07 64.21 -13.72
CA MET A 171 36.56 65.20 -12.76
C MET A 171 37.90 65.79 -13.20
N GLY A 172 38.84 64.95 -13.64
CA GLY A 172 40.14 65.41 -14.14
C GLY A 172 40.03 66.30 -15.39
N ARG A 173 39.15 65.97 -16.34
CA ARG A 173 38.89 66.83 -17.50
C ARG A 173 38.24 68.15 -17.11
N MET A 174 37.24 68.11 -16.24
CA MET A 174 36.55 69.31 -15.77
C MET A 174 37.49 70.27 -15.01
N GLU A 175 38.40 69.71 -14.20
CA GLU A 175 39.44 70.48 -13.53
C GLU A 175 40.41 71.12 -14.52
N GLN A 176 40.83 70.39 -15.57
CA GLN A 176 41.68 70.94 -16.62
C GLN A 176 40.98 72.05 -17.40
N ASP A 177 39.73 71.85 -17.81
CA ASP A 177 38.94 72.87 -18.52
C ASP A 177 38.77 74.14 -17.68
N PHE A 178 38.61 73.99 -16.36
CA PHE A 178 38.55 75.12 -15.43
C PHE A 178 39.89 75.86 -15.32
N GLN A 179 41.00 75.13 -15.25
CA GLN A 179 42.34 75.71 -15.23
C GLN A 179 42.67 76.44 -16.53
N ASP A 180 42.31 75.87 -17.68
CA ASP A 180 42.49 76.48 -19.00
C ASP A 180 41.63 77.75 -19.14
N ALA A 181 40.36 77.71 -18.73
CA ALA A 181 39.49 78.88 -18.73
C ALA A 181 39.99 79.98 -17.77
N GLU A 182 40.54 79.62 -16.61
CA GLU A 182 41.16 80.57 -15.70
C GLU A 182 42.44 81.19 -16.31
N ALA A 183 43.26 80.39 -17.00
CA ALA A 183 44.45 80.86 -17.69
C ALA A 183 44.11 81.81 -18.84
N ASP A 184 43.11 81.47 -19.66
CA ASP A 184 42.61 82.31 -20.76
C ASP A 184 42.07 83.64 -20.23
N ALA A 185 41.24 83.60 -19.18
CA ALA A 185 40.71 84.82 -18.55
C ALA A 185 41.82 85.71 -17.98
N ARG A 186 42.85 85.11 -17.37
CA ARG A 186 44.05 85.85 -16.91
C ARG A 186 44.83 86.46 -18.08
N HIS A 187 44.97 85.74 -19.18
CA HIS A 187 45.66 86.23 -20.37
C HIS A 187 44.89 87.37 -21.05
N GLU A 188 43.58 87.22 -21.24
CA GLU A 188 42.69 88.27 -21.77
C GLU A 188 42.74 89.53 -20.90
N TYR A 189 42.67 89.38 -19.57
CA TYR A 189 42.78 90.51 -18.65
C TYR A 189 44.13 91.23 -18.78
N SER A 190 45.23 90.50 -18.91
CA SER A 190 46.56 91.08 -19.15
C SER A 190 46.61 91.84 -20.49
N SER A 191 46.08 91.24 -21.56
CA SER A 191 46.03 91.87 -22.88
C SER A 191 45.21 93.16 -22.87
N LEU A 192 44.01 93.13 -22.29
CA LEU A 192 43.14 94.31 -22.21
C LEU A 192 43.79 95.43 -21.38
N ARG A 193 44.49 95.06 -20.30
CA ARG A 193 45.26 96.00 -19.48
C ARG A 193 46.37 96.68 -20.29
N ASP A 194 47.08 95.93 -21.11
CA ASP A 194 48.15 96.48 -21.96
C ASP A 194 47.60 97.34 -23.10
N ASP A 195 46.48 96.94 -23.73
CA ASP A 195 45.80 97.74 -24.75
C ASP A 195 45.30 99.08 -24.20
N VAL A 196 44.70 99.07 -23.01
CA VAL A 196 44.26 100.31 -22.34
C VAL A 196 45.47 101.21 -22.04
N LYS A 197 46.59 100.63 -21.59
CA LYS A 197 47.82 101.38 -21.34
C LYS A 197 48.37 102.00 -22.63
N ASN A 198 48.36 101.26 -23.74
CA ASN A 198 48.81 101.75 -25.05
C ASN A 198 47.91 102.86 -25.59
N LYS A 199 46.58 102.70 -25.54
CA LYS A 199 45.63 103.76 -25.94
C LYS A 199 45.86 105.04 -25.16
N ASN A 200 46.05 104.96 -23.85
CA ASN A 200 46.32 106.12 -23.01
C ASN A 200 47.63 106.83 -23.41
N LEU A 201 48.66 106.07 -23.81
CA LEU A 201 49.90 106.63 -24.32
C LEU A 201 49.68 107.32 -25.68
N GLU A 202 48.95 106.69 -26.60
CA GLU A 202 48.60 107.26 -27.91
C GLU A 202 47.78 108.54 -27.78
N GLU A 203 46.74 108.56 -26.93
CA GLU A 203 45.93 109.74 -26.64
C GLU A 203 46.78 110.88 -26.07
N LYS A 204 47.67 110.57 -25.12
CA LYS A 204 48.62 111.55 -24.56
C LYS A 204 49.56 112.11 -25.64
N HIS A 205 50.01 111.28 -26.59
CA HIS A 205 50.85 111.72 -27.70
C HIS A 205 50.07 112.55 -28.71
N ALA A 206 48.85 112.15 -29.08
CA ALA A 206 47.98 112.88 -29.99
C ALA A 206 47.61 114.27 -29.43
N LEU A 207 47.28 114.35 -28.14
CA LEU A 207 46.97 115.61 -27.47
C LEU A 207 48.18 116.56 -27.49
N ARG A 208 49.39 116.04 -27.29
CA ARG A 208 50.63 116.82 -27.38
C ARG A 208 50.80 117.43 -28.77
N ILE A 209 50.66 116.62 -29.82
CA ILE A 209 50.80 117.07 -31.22
C ILE A 209 49.74 118.13 -31.55
N GLN A 210 48.48 117.92 -31.13
CA GLN A 210 47.42 118.91 -31.34
C GLN A 210 47.72 120.23 -30.63
N LEU A 211 48.17 120.19 -29.37
CA LEU A 211 48.49 121.40 -28.61
C LEU A 211 49.66 122.17 -29.24
N GLU A 212 50.72 121.47 -29.63
CA GLU A 212 51.85 122.07 -30.37
C GLU A 212 51.37 122.74 -31.67
N GLY A 213 50.50 122.09 -32.45
CA GLY A 213 49.91 122.67 -33.66
C GLY A 213 49.02 123.89 -33.40
N THR A 214 48.18 123.86 -32.35
CA THR A 214 47.34 125.03 -32.02
C THR A 214 48.17 126.24 -31.58
N VAL A 215 49.32 126.03 -30.94
CA VAL A 215 50.22 127.13 -30.56
C VAL A 215 50.84 127.78 -31.81
N GLU A 216 51.25 126.99 -32.80
CA GLU A 216 51.77 127.48 -34.07
C GLU A 216 50.71 128.23 -34.89
N ASP A 217 49.47 127.70 -34.93
CA ASP A 217 48.35 128.33 -35.63
C ASP A 217 47.90 129.64 -34.98
N LEU A 218 47.84 129.69 -33.64
CA LEU A 218 47.51 130.92 -32.90
C LEU A 218 48.57 132.00 -33.12
N TRP A 219 49.85 131.62 -33.22
CA TRP A 219 50.94 132.54 -33.55
C TRP A 219 50.76 133.14 -34.96
N ARG A 220 50.36 132.33 -35.94
CA ARG A 220 50.04 132.78 -37.31
C ARG A 220 48.81 133.68 -37.36
N GLN A 221 47.77 133.35 -36.61
CA GLN A 221 46.51 134.10 -36.58
C GLN A 221 46.66 135.47 -35.89
N PHE A 222 47.50 135.58 -34.85
CA PHE A 222 47.81 136.86 -34.22
C PHE A 222 48.42 137.86 -35.22
N GLN A 223 49.31 137.36 -36.08
CA GLN A 223 49.98 138.16 -37.12
C GLN A 223 49.04 138.59 -38.25
N ALA A 224 48.03 137.77 -38.57
CA ALA A 224 47.03 138.06 -39.60
C ALA A 224 45.91 138.99 -39.10
N ALA A 225 45.46 138.81 -37.85
CA ALA A 225 44.37 139.58 -37.25
C ALA A 225 44.70 141.08 -37.06
N LEU A 226 45.96 141.42 -36.78
CA LEU A 226 46.43 142.81 -36.71
C LEU A 226 46.22 143.55 -38.05
N ASN A 227 46.39 142.85 -39.17
CA ASN A 227 46.32 143.44 -40.51
C ASN A 227 44.90 143.49 -41.08
N GLN A 228 44.02 142.57 -40.66
CA GLN A 228 42.65 142.46 -41.19
C GLN A 228 41.60 143.20 -40.35
N TYR A 229 41.87 143.47 -39.07
CA TYR A 229 41.01 144.28 -38.17
C TYR A 229 40.79 145.73 -38.67
N ASN A 230 41.71 146.28 -39.46
CA ASN A 230 41.57 147.62 -40.03
C ASN A 230 40.64 147.70 -41.27
N ALA A 231 40.30 146.57 -41.91
CA ALA A 231 39.76 146.60 -43.27
C ALA A 231 38.35 146.01 -43.45
N SER A 232 37.74 145.33 -42.46
CA SER A 232 36.48 144.60 -42.69
C SER A 232 35.42 144.74 -41.59
N THR A 233 35.44 145.83 -40.82
CA THR A 233 34.73 145.96 -39.53
C THR A 233 33.20 146.06 -39.59
N GLU A 234 32.53 146.34 -40.71
CA GLU A 234 31.07 146.58 -40.62
C GLU A 234 30.14 145.55 -41.27
N GLU A 235 30.47 144.94 -42.41
CA GLU A 235 29.38 144.41 -43.24
C GLU A 235 29.13 142.89 -43.14
N ARG A 236 30.13 142.08 -42.75
CA ARG A 236 29.98 140.60 -42.70
C ARG A 236 29.37 140.03 -41.41
N LYS A 237 29.26 140.84 -40.35
CA LYS A 237 28.74 140.37 -39.04
C LYS A 237 27.24 140.04 -39.06
N LYS A 238 26.48 140.62 -39.99
CA LYS A 238 25.00 140.57 -39.97
C LYS A 238 24.39 139.35 -40.67
N GLN A 239 25.08 138.76 -41.65
CA GLN A 239 24.52 137.69 -42.50
C GLN A 239 24.85 136.26 -42.00
N PHE A 240 25.91 136.10 -41.20
CA PHE A 240 26.34 134.78 -40.70
C PHE A 240 25.50 134.30 -39.49
N GLU A 241 24.98 135.23 -38.69
CA GLU A 241 24.23 134.92 -37.46
C GLU A 241 22.88 134.23 -37.73
N GLU A 242 22.23 134.52 -38.87
CA GLU A 242 20.92 133.94 -39.22
C GLU A 242 20.98 132.48 -39.70
N LEU A 243 22.03 132.10 -40.43
CA LEU A 243 22.18 130.75 -40.97
C LEU A 243 22.61 129.73 -39.90
N LYS A 244 23.48 130.14 -38.95
CA LYS A 244 23.96 129.29 -37.84
C LYS A 244 22.85 128.84 -36.88
N SER A 245 21.78 129.63 -36.76
CA SER A 245 20.64 129.33 -35.88
C SER A 245 19.72 128.23 -36.42
N LYS A 246 19.62 128.06 -37.75
CA LYS A 246 18.75 127.05 -38.38
C LYS A 246 19.37 125.64 -38.36
N ASP A 247 20.67 125.52 -38.63
CA ASP A 247 21.37 124.22 -38.61
C ASP A 247 21.45 123.59 -37.21
N SER A 248 21.61 124.40 -36.17
CA SER A 248 21.66 123.94 -34.77
C SER A 248 20.36 123.27 -34.30
N LYS A 249 19.21 123.69 -34.86
CA LYS A 249 17.89 123.15 -34.49
C LYS A 249 17.62 121.80 -35.18
N ASN A 250 17.93 121.68 -36.47
CA ASN A 250 17.71 120.45 -37.24
C ASN A 250 18.60 119.30 -36.76
N ALA A 251 19.86 119.56 -36.38
CA ALA A 251 20.77 118.54 -35.89
C ALA A 251 20.30 117.88 -34.57
N LYS A 252 19.70 118.67 -33.66
CA LYS A 252 19.20 118.18 -32.37
C LYS A 252 17.96 117.29 -32.52
N GLU A 253 17.12 117.55 -33.51
CA GLU A 253 15.88 116.79 -33.75
C GLU A 253 16.17 115.40 -34.35
N ILE A 254 17.16 115.31 -35.25
CA ILE A 254 17.64 114.04 -35.82
C ILE A 254 18.26 113.15 -34.74
N GLU A 255 19.11 113.72 -33.86
CA GLU A 255 19.76 112.95 -32.79
C GLU A 255 18.75 112.32 -31.81
N GLN A 256 17.66 113.02 -31.50
CA GLN A 256 16.60 112.51 -30.63
C GLN A 256 15.80 111.36 -31.27
N GLN A 257 15.49 111.46 -32.57
CA GLN A 257 14.77 110.40 -33.29
C GLN A 257 15.64 109.14 -33.45
N MET A 258 16.94 109.30 -33.70
CA MET A 258 17.88 108.19 -33.85
C MET A 258 18.05 107.40 -32.53
N LYS A 259 18.11 108.10 -31.38
CA LYS A 259 18.13 107.47 -30.05
C LYS A 259 16.83 106.71 -29.73
N LYS A 260 15.67 107.20 -30.16
CA LYS A 260 14.39 106.48 -30.01
C LYS A 260 14.36 105.19 -30.85
N LEU A 261 14.88 105.26 -32.07
CA LEU A 261 14.90 104.12 -33.00
C LEU A 261 15.77 102.98 -32.47
N VAL A 262 16.98 103.28 -31.97
CA VAL A 262 17.88 102.28 -31.35
C VAL A 262 17.22 101.59 -30.16
N LYS A 263 16.60 102.36 -29.25
CA LYS A 263 15.89 101.79 -28.08
C LYS A 263 14.72 100.88 -28.47
N LEU A 264 13.95 101.23 -29.50
CA LEU A 264 12.86 100.40 -30.00
C LEU A 264 13.40 99.12 -30.67
N GLN A 265 14.56 99.19 -31.32
CA GLN A 265 15.16 98.03 -31.97
C GLN A 265 15.73 97.03 -30.94
N GLU A 266 16.32 97.53 -29.85
CA GLU A 266 16.77 96.73 -28.70
C GLU A 266 15.60 96.02 -27.99
N THR A 267 14.48 96.71 -27.77
CA THR A 267 13.30 96.09 -27.13
C THR A 267 12.67 95.00 -28.01
N ILE A 268 12.63 95.20 -29.32
CA ILE A 268 12.18 94.18 -30.28
C ILE A 268 13.11 92.96 -30.24
N ALA A 269 14.43 93.16 -30.23
CA ALA A 269 15.39 92.06 -30.14
C ALA A 269 15.25 91.28 -28.83
N HIS A 270 15.09 91.98 -27.70
CA HIS A 270 14.87 91.36 -26.39
C HIS A 270 13.58 90.51 -26.35
N ILE A 271 12.45 91.04 -26.83
CA ILE A 271 11.18 90.32 -26.86
C ILE A 271 11.26 89.09 -27.79
N LYS A 272 11.92 89.19 -28.94
CA LYS A 272 12.13 88.05 -29.85
C LYS A 272 12.97 86.95 -29.21
N SER A 273 14.05 87.31 -28.51
CA SER A 273 14.89 86.36 -27.77
C SER A 273 14.07 85.64 -26.69
N LYS A 274 13.32 86.40 -25.88
CA LYS A 274 12.47 85.86 -24.82
C LYS A 274 11.35 84.95 -25.34
N LEU A 275 10.77 85.26 -26.51
CA LEU A 275 9.77 84.40 -27.14
C LEU A 275 10.39 83.08 -27.62
N SER A 276 11.60 83.14 -28.19
CA SER A 276 12.32 81.96 -28.66
C SER A 276 12.72 81.03 -27.51
N THR A 277 13.25 81.57 -26.40
CA THR A 277 13.62 80.77 -25.23
C THR A 277 12.39 80.09 -24.62
N ASN A 278 11.30 80.84 -24.44
CA ASN A 278 10.06 80.31 -23.89
C ASN A 278 9.45 79.22 -24.78
N SER A 279 9.49 79.39 -26.11
CA SER A 279 9.04 78.36 -27.05
C SER A 279 9.82 77.06 -26.91
N LYS A 280 11.16 77.13 -26.80
CA LYS A 280 12.01 75.96 -26.61
C LYS A 280 11.74 75.26 -25.29
N GLU A 281 11.61 76.02 -24.20
CA GLU A 281 11.28 75.47 -22.88
C GLU A 281 9.94 74.72 -22.88
N TYR A 282 8.90 75.28 -23.52
CA TYR A 282 7.61 74.61 -23.65
C TYR A 282 7.67 73.35 -24.52
N GLU A 283 8.44 73.37 -25.62
CA GLU A 283 8.63 72.19 -26.47
C GLU A 283 9.34 71.06 -25.73
N GLU A 284 10.43 71.37 -25.01
CA GLU A 284 11.17 70.40 -24.20
C GLU A 284 10.30 69.82 -23.07
N ARG A 285 9.58 70.68 -22.35
CA ARG A 285 8.68 70.25 -21.28
C ARG A 285 7.55 69.36 -21.79
N ASN A 286 6.93 69.74 -22.92
CA ASN A 286 5.90 68.91 -23.55
C ASN A 286 6.45 67.59 -24.08
N ARG A 287 7.68 67.57 -24.60
CA ARG A 287 8.34 66.34 -25.05
C ARG A 287 8.61 65.39 -23.88
N ALA A 288 9.13 65.90 -22.77
CA ALA A 288 9.36 65.11 -21.55
C ALA A 288 8.05 64.52 -21.00
N LEU A 289 7.00 65.34 -20.87
CA LEU A 289 5.69 64.89 -20.40
C LEU A 289 5.06 63.81 -21.31
N ARG A 290 5.25 63.92 -22.64
CA ARG A 290 4.80 62.89 -23.58
C ARG A 290 5.56 61.58 -23.40
N GLN A 291 6.88 61.64 -23.23
CA GLN A 291 7.70 60.45 -22.99
C GLN A 291 7.32 59.76 -21.68
N GLU A 292 7.10 60.50 -20.60
CA GLU A 292 6.63 59.93 -19.33
C GLU A 292 5.25 59.29 -19.46
N LYS A 293 4.31 59.98 -20.13
CA LYS A 293 2.98 59.44 -20.40
C LYS A 293 3.06 58.12 -21.18
N ASP A 294 3.84 58.08 -22.26
CA ASP A 294 3.98 56.90 -23.11
C ASP A 294 4.68 55.74 -22.37
N ALA A 295 5.66 56.04 -21.52
CA ALA A 295 6.30 55.06 -20.64
C ALA A 295 5.30 54.46 -19.64
N ILE A 296 4.52 55.30 -18.94
CA ILE A 296 3.47 54.84 -18.01
C ILE A 296 2.41 54.03 -18.75
N GLN A 297 2.01 54.45 -19.96
CA GLN A 297 1.05 53.73 -20.78
C GLN A 297 1.58 52.34 -21.19
N SER A 298 2.86 52.23 -21.56
CA SER A 298 3.52 50.96 -21.84
C SER A 298 3.57 50.04 -20.61
N HIS A 299 3.96 50.58 -19.44
CA HIS A 299 3.93 49.84 -18.17
C HIS A 299 2.53 49.36 -17.81
N PHE A 300 1.51 50.20 -17.99
CA PHE A 300 0.11 49.83 -17.76
C PHE A 300 -0.33 48.69 -18.68
N GLN A 301 0.01 48.74 -19.98
CA GLN A 301 -0.30 47.67 -20.92
C GLN A 301 0.42 46.37 -20.56
N ALA A 302 1.69 46.44 -20.19
CA ALA A 302 2.46 45.27 -19.75
C ALA A 302 1.85 44.65 -18.48
N LEU A 303 1.45 45.47 -17.50
CA LEU A 303 0.80 45.02 -16.29
C LEU A 303 -0.58 44.39 -16.59
N LYS A 304 -1.37 45.01 -17.48
CA LYS A 304 -2.67 44.47 -17.92
C LYS A 304 -2.52 43.11 -18.62
N ARG A 305 -1.48 42.94 -19.45
CA ARG A 305 -1.14 41.64 -20.06
C ARG A 305 -0.78 40.60 -18.98
N LYS A 306 0.12 40.95 -18.04
CA LYS A 306 0.48 40.07 -16.91
C LYS A 306 -0.75 39.66 -16.10
N MET A 307 -1.61 40.62 -15.75
CA MET A 307 -2.86 40.36 -15.01
C MET A 307 -3.79 39.41 -15.77
N ASN A 308 -3.98 39.61 -17.07
CA ASN A 308 -4.81 38.71 -17.88
C ASN A 308 -4.20 37.29 -17.96
N THR A 309 -2.90 37.17 -18.22
CA THR A 309 -2.23 35.85 -18.26
C THR A 309 -2.32 35.11 -16.92
N PHE A 310 -2.23 35.83 -15.80
CA PHE A 310 -2.42 35.26 -14.47
C PHE A 310 -3.85 34.76 -14.28
N ARG A 311 -4.87 35.59 -14.62
CA ARG A 311 -6.28 35.20 -14.52
C ARG A 311 -6.61 33.99 -15.40
N ASP A 312 -6.05 33.91 -16.60
CA ASP A 312 -6.25 32.77 -17.50
C ASP A 312 -5.57 31.50 -16.96
N ARG A 313 -4.37 31.62 -16.38
CA ARG A 313 -3.68 30.48 -15.75
C ARG A 313 -4.47 29.94 -14.55
N GLU A 314 -4.94 30.82 -13.68
CA GLU A 314 -5.73 30.41 -12.51
C GLU A 314 -7.10 29.85 -12.91
N ARG A 315 -7.75 30.40 -13.94
CA ARG A 315 -8.95 29.81 -14.54
C ARG A 315 -8.69 28.40 -15.05
N ARG A 316 -7.59 28.18 -15.79
CA ARG A 316 -7.21 26.84 -16.29
C ARG A 316 -6.98 25.85 -15.15
N LYS A 317 -6.20 26.23 -14.15
CA LYS A 317 -5.98 25.39 -12.95
C LYS A 317 -7.28 25.03 -12.25
N LEU A 318 -8.18 26.00 -12.06
CA LEU A 318 -9.48 25.75 -11.44
C LEU A 318 -10.32 24.79 -12.27
N THR A 319 -10.36 24.96 -13.60
CA THR A 319 -11.08 24.04 -14.49
C THR A 319 -10.50 22.63 -14.43
N GLU A 320 -9.17 22.48 -14.43
CA GLU A 320 -8.50 21.19 -14.36
C GLU A 320 -8.79 20.49 -13.03
N LEU A 321 -8.63 21.21 -11.91
CA LEU A 321 -8.96 20.70 -10.58
C LEU A 321 -10.44 20.26 -10.49
N THR A 322 -11.34 21.05 -11.06
CA THR A 322 -12.77 20.73 -11.09
C THR A 322 -13.05 19.48 -11.92
N ILE A 323 -12.39 19.29 -13.06
CA ILE A 323 -12.55 18.10 -13.91
C ILE A 323 -12.02 16.86 -13.17
N VAL A 324 -10.81 16.93 -12.61
CA VAL A 324 -10.19 15.81 -11.90
C VAL A 324 -10.99 15.42 -10.66
N SER A 325 -11.41 16.42 -9.87
CA SER A 325 -12.26 16.19 -8.68
C SER A 325 -13.60 15.56 -9.06
N ASN A 326 -14.29 16.09 -10.08
CA ASN A 326 -15.56 15.50 -10.53
C ASN A 326 -15.39 14.09 -11.10
N LYS A 327 -14.28 13.80 -11.80
CA LYS A 327 -13.97 12.45 -12.27
C LYS A 327 -13.79 11.49 -11.09
N ALA A 328 -12.96 11.87 -10.11
CA ALA A 328 -12.75 11.06 -8.91
C ALA A 328 -14.06 10.83 -8.14
N ILE A 329 -14.89 11.87 -7.97
CA ILE A 329 -16.20 11.77 -7.32
C ILE A 329 -17.11 10.80 -8.08
N LYS A 330 -17.16 10.87 -9.42
CA LYS A 330 -17.96 9.93 -10.24
C LYS A 330 -17.46 8.50 -10.10
N ASP A 331 -16.16 8.28 -10.13
CA ASP A 331 -15.56 6.96 -9.98
C ASP A 331 -15.85 6.37 -8.59
N LEU A 332 -15.72 7.17 -7.53
CA LEU A 332 -16.07 6.76 -6.17
C LEU A 332 -17.58 6.46 -6.04
N LYS A 333 -18.45 7.31 -6.59
CA LYS A 333 -19.91 7.05 -6.61
C LYS A 333 -20.26 5.77 -7.35
N SER A 334 -19.57 5.47 -8.46
CA SER A 334 -19.74 4.20 -9.19
C SER A 334 -19.35 3.01 -8.32
N LYS A 335 -18.21 3.09 -7.61
CA LYS A 335 -17.77 2.04 -6.68
C LYS A 335 -18.75 1.85 -5.52
N VAL A 336 -19.25 2.93 -4.93
CA VAL A 336 -20.28 2.87 -3.87
C VAL A 336 -21.55 2.22 -4.42
N GLY A 337 -22.02 2.59 -5.62
CA GLY A 337 -23.19 1.97 -6.23
C GLY A 337 -23.01 0.47 -6.51
N LYS A 338 -21.81 0.02 -6.87
CA LYS A 338 -21.48 -1.42 -6.99
C LYS A 338 -21.52 -2.11 -5.62
N ALA A 339 -20.90 -1.52 -4.61
CA ALA A 339 -20.89 -2.05 -3.24
C ALA A 339 -22.31 -2.17 -2.67
N GLU A 340 -23.14 -1.14 -2.81
CA GLU A 340 -24.54 -1.17 -2.40
C GLU A 340 -25.33 -2.26 -3.13
N ARG A 341 -25.08 -2.47 -4.42
CA ARG A 341 -25.74 -3.55 -5.18
C ARG A 341 -25.34 -4.92 -4.66
N ILE A 342 -24.04 -5.12 -4.38
CA ILE A 342 -23.54 -6.38 -3.79
C ILE A 342 -24.19 -6.63 -2.43
N ILE A 343 -24.24 -5.62 -1.56
CA ILE A 343 -24.87 -5.72 -0.23
C ILE A 343 -26.36 -6.04 -0.37
N ARG A 344 -27.10 -5.30 -1.22
CA ARG A 344 -28.52 -5.55 -1.46
C ARG A 344 -28.78 -6.97 -1.98
N MET A 345 -27.95 -7.46 -2.91
CA MET A 345 -28.06 -8.84 -3.39
C MET A 345 -27.75 -9.86 -2.29
N ALA A 346 -26.72 -9.61 -1.48
CA ALA A 346 -26.39 -10.46 -0.33
C ALA A 346 -27.52 -10.50 0.69
N GLU A 347 -28.16 -9.37 1.01
CA GLU A 347 -29.33 -9.30 1.90
C GLU A 347 -30.54 -10.05 1.33
N MET A 348 -30.82 -9.91 0.04
CA MET A 348 -31.90 -10.67 -0.61
C MET A 348 -31.62 -12.17 -0.58
N ASN A 349 -30.40 -12.60 -0.91
CA ASN A 349 -30.00 -14.00 -0.86
C ASN A 349 -30.05 -14.55 0.57
N ARG A 350 -29.65 -13.75 1.56
CA ARG A 350 -29.69 -14.13 2.99
C ARG A 350 -31.09 -14.43 3.51
N LYS A 351 -32.15 -13.89 2.88
CA LYS A 351 -33.54 -14.24 3.23
C LYS A 351 -33.89 -15.68 2.87
N LEU A 352 -33.25 -16.26 1.85
CA LEU A 352 -33.52 -17.61 1.35
C LEU A 352 -32.64 -18.67 2.02
N GLU A 353 -31.69 -18.26 2.86
CA GLU A 353 -30.82 -19.16 3.62
C GLU A 353 -31.54 -19.72 4.84
N THR A 354 -31.16 -20.96 5.20
CA THR A 354 -31.68 -21.61 6.41
C THR A 354 -31.15 -20.95 7.68
N GLU A 355 -31.82 -21.12 8.82
CA GLU A 355 -31.35 -20.54 10.09
C GLU A 355 -29.97 -21.07 10.50
N GLU A 356 -29.66 -22.33 10.19
CA GLU A 356 -28.32 -22.91 10.42
C GLU A 356 -27.24 -22.15 9.63
N GLU A 357 -27.50 -21.81 8.37
CA GLU A 357 -26.56 -21.08 7.49
C GLU A 357 -26.45 -19.58 7.79
N LYS A 358 -27.44 -19.02 8.49
CA LYS A 358 -27.39 -17.65 8.99
C LYS A 358 -26.55 -17.53 10.26
N VAL A 359 -26.55 -18.57 11.10
CA VAL A 359 -25.83 -18.63 12.40
C VAL A 359 -24.40 -19.14 12.23
N LEU A 360 -24.19 -20.17 11.39
CA LEU A 360 -22.87 -20.64 10.95
C LEU A 360 -22.74 -20.57 9.42
N PRO A 361 -22.43 -19.39 8.85
CA PRO A 361 -22.25 -19.23 7.41
C PRO A 361 -21.04 -19.96 6.84
N PHE A 362 -20.04 -20.24 7.68
CA PHE A 362 -18.78 -20.86 7.30
C PHE A 362 -18.61 -22.16 8.07
N TYR A 363 -18.65 -23.27 7.34
CA TYR A 363 -18.40 -24.59 7.91
C TYR A 363 -16.93 -24.67 8.32
N LYS A 364 -16.68 -25.11 9.56
CA LYS A 364 -15.41 -25.79 9.83
C LYS A 364 -15.40 -27.02 8.93
N GLU A 365 -14.25 -27.34 8.36
CA GLU A 365 -14.03 -28.63 7.73
C GLU A 365 -14.26 -29.72 8.78
N SER A 366 -15.53 -30.12 8.95
CA SER A 366 -15.92 -31.37 9.56
C SER A 366 -15.70 -32.44 8.49
N LEU A 367 -14.47 -32.54 8.03
CA LEU A 367 -13.94 -33.83 7.65
C LEU A 367 -13.50 -34.43 8.99
N PRO A 368 -14.29 -35.34 9.59
CA PRO A 368 -13.64 -36.34 10.42
C PRO A 368 -12.59 -37.02 9.54
N ASP A 369 -11.62 -37.64 10.20
CA ASP A 369 -10.44 -38.31 9.66
C ASP A 369 -10.80 -39.52 8.76
N ASP A 370 -11.62 -39.29 7.73
CA ASP A 370 -12.16 -40.26 6.81
C ASP A 370 -11.07 -40.51 5.77
N LYS A 371 -10.31 -41.57 6.04
CA LYS A 371 -9.29 -42.17 5.18
C LYS A 371 -9.74 -42.29 3.71
N GLU A 372 -11.04 -42.36 3.45
CA GLU A 372 -11.62 -42.41 2.10
C GLU A 372 -11.40 -41.15 1.25
N VAL A 373 -11.33 -39.94 1.84
CA VAL A 373 -11.06 -38.69 1.09
C VAL A 373 -9.58 -38.52 0.76
N GLN A 374 -8.69 -39.04 1.62
CA GLN A 374 -7.25 -39.09 1.34
C GLN A 374 -6.93 -40.09 0.21
N LEU A 375 -7.63 -41.23 0.18
CA LEU A 375 -7.57 -42.19 -0.92
C LEU A 375 -8.13 -41.62 -2.23
N ALA A 376 -9.26 -40.90 -2.20
CA ALA A 376 -9.83 -40.28 -3.39
C ALA A 376 -8.97 -39.13 -3.97
N LYS A 377 -8.28 -38.36 -3.12
CA LYS A 377 -7.26 -37.38 -3.56
C LYS A 377 -6.03 -38.02 -4.19
N GLN A 378 -5.73 -39.27 -3.84
CA GLN A 378 -4.61 -40.03 -4.37
C GLN A 378 -4.96 -40.73 -5.70
N GLU A 379 -6.23 -41.06 -5.93
CA GLU A 379 -6.72 -41.68 -7.17
C GLU A 379 -7.10 -40.66 -8.26
N LEU A 380 -7.63 -39.48 -7.91
CA LEU A 380 -7.72 -38.35 -8.84
C LEU A 380 -6.43 -37.53 -8.74
N GLY A 381 -5.41 -37.94 -9.49
CA GLY A 381 -4.13 -37.23 -9.56
C GLY A 381 -4.31 -35.72 -9.67
N GLU A 382 -3.58 -34.99 -8.82
CA GLU A 382 -3.56 -33.52 -8.84
C GLU A 382 -3.22 -33.05 -10.26
N PRO A 383 -4.07 -32.26 -10.94
CA PRO A 383 -3.64 -31.60 -12.15
C PRO A 383 -2.52 -30.64 -11.75
N THR A 384 -1.30 -31.00 -12.14
CA THR A 384 -0.07 -30.23 -11.99
C THR A 384 -0.20 -28.93 -12.76
N THR A 385 -0.93 -28.00 -12.19
CA THR A 385 -0.97 -26.60 -12.60
C THR A 385 -0.59 -25.83 -11.35
N ASN A 386 0.72 -25.61 -11.20
CA ASN A 386 1.27 -24.60 -10.29
C ASN A 386 0.85 -23.21 -10.79
N VAL A 387 -0.45 -22.94 -10.75
CA VAL A 387 -1.01 -21.61 -10.91
C VAL A 387 -0.99 -21.02 -9.52
N VAL A 388 -0.03 -20.14 -9.28
CA VAL A 388 -0.06 -19.26 -8.10
C VAL A 388 -1.33 -18.42 -8.25
N LEU A 389 -2.40 -18.87 -7.60
CA LEU A 389 -3.68 -18.18 -7.61
C LEU A 389 -3.46 -16.80 -6.94
N PRO A 390 -3.87 -15.70 -7.60
CA PRO A 390 -3.79 -14.38 -7.00
C PRO A 390 -4.41 -14.38 -5.60
N LYS A 391 -3.84 -13.61 -4.66
CA LYS A 391 -4.34 -13.50 -3.27
C LYS A 391 -5.84 -13.15 -3.19
N GLU A 392 -6.40 -12.59 -4.25
CA GLU A 392 -7.82 -12.30 -4.46
C GLU A 392 -8.72 -13.55 -4.47
N PHE A 393 -8.19 -14.72 -4.87
CA PHE A 393 -8.93 -15.99 -4.83
C PHE A 393 -9.08 -16.54 -3.41
N ALA A 394 -8.06 -16.36 -2.56
CA ALA A 394 -8.16 -16.71 -1.14
C ALA A 394 -9.23 -15.86 -0.43
N ALA A 395 -9.44 -14.60 -0.84
CA ALA A 395 -10.48 -13.74 -0.28
C ALA A 395 -11.92 -14.22 -0.56
N MET A 396 -12.14 -15.01 -1.61
CA MET A 396 -13.46 -15.54 -1.97
C MET A 396 -13.66 -17.00 -1.53
N GLU A 397 -12.67 -17.64 -0.90
CA GLU A 397 -12.72 -19.05 -0.52
C GLU A 397 -13.93 -19.37 0.37
N GLN A 398 -14.21 -18.50 1.34
CA GLN A 398 -15.36 -18.64 2.25
C GLN A 398 -16.71 -18.49 1.53
N PHE A 399 -16.78 -17.60 0.53
CA PHE A 399 -17.96 -17.47 -0.31
C PHE A 399 -18.18 -18.74 -1.15
N HIS A 400 -17.11 -19.30 -1.72
CA HIS A 400 -17.18 -20.54 -2.49
C HIS A 400 -17.57 -21.75 -1.63
N LYS A 401 -17.05 -21.86 -0.40
CA LYS A 401 -17.48 -22.90 0.56
C LYS A 401 -18.99 -22.84 0.80
N ARG A 402 -19.53 -21.64 1.01
CA ARG A 402 -20.96 -21.41 1.20
C ARG A 402 -21.80 -21.72 -0.04
N TYR A 403 -21.35 -21.27 -1.21
CA TYR A 403 -22.00 -21.55 -2.48
C TYR A 403 -22.05 -23.05 -2.80
N ASN A 404 -20.94 -23.76 -2.57
CA ASN A 404 -20.84 -25.19 -2.83
C ASN A 404 -21.78 -25.99 -1.94
N LYS A 405 -21.92 -25.62 -0.66
CA LYS A 405 -22.91 -26.26 0.22
C LYS A 405 -24.32 -26.10 -0.32
N ALA A 406 -24.74 -24.86 -0.62
CA ALA A 406 -26.08 -24.62 -1.16
C ALA A 406 -26.32 -25.40 -2.48
N SER A 407 -25.28 -25.58 -3.30
CA SER A 407 -25.33 -26.42 -4.50
C SER A 407 -25.51 -27.90 -4.18
N LEU A 408 -24.80 -28.45 -3.19
CA LEU A 408 -24.94 -29.82 -2.72
C LEU A 408 -26.34 -30.07 -2.13
N ASP A 409 -26.84 -29.15 -1.32
CA ASP A 409 -28.18 -29.24 -0.73
C ASP A 409 -29.25 -29.22 -1.83
N ARG A 410 -29.10 -28.35 -2.85
CA ARG A 410 -29.97 -28.35 -4.03
C ARG A 410 -29.94 -29.70 -4.76
N LEU A 411 -28.76 -30.27 -4.99
CA LEU A 411 -28.62 -31.57 -5.67
C LEU A 411 -29.24 -32.72 -4.86
N ALA A 412 -29.09 -32.69 -3.53
CA ALA A 412 -29.71 -33.68 -2.64
C ALA A 412 -31.24 -33.59 -2.70
N LEU A 413 -31.80 -32.37 -2.67
CA LEU A 413 -33.24 -32.14 -2.83
C LEU A 413 -33.76 -32.57 -4.20
N GLU A 414 -32.99 -32.32 -5.28
CA GLU A 414 -33.35 -32.78 -6.63
C GLU A 414 -33.39 -34.31 -6.71
N LYS A 415 -32.42 -34.99 -6.10
CA LYS A 415 -32.39 -36.47 -6.03
C LYS A 415 -33.56 -37.02 -5.23
N GLN A 416 -33.85 -36.47 -4.05
CA GLN A 416 -35.01 -36.88 -3.24
C GLN A 416 -36.32 -36.64 -3.98
N ARG A 417 -36.46 -35.49 -4.66
CA ARG A 417 -37.63 -35.21 -5.49
C ARG A 417 -37.78 -36.24 -6.60
N ALA A 418 -36.70 -36.60 -7.29
CA ALA A 418 -36.74 -37.61 -8.35
C ALA A 418 -37.17 -38.99 -7.80
N GLN A 419 -36.63 -39.41 -6.65
CA GLN A 419 -37.04 -40.65 -5.97
C GLN A 419 -38.52 -40.63 -5.59
N LEU A 420 -38.99 -39.55 -4.97
CA LEU A 420 -40.40 -39.39 -4.61
C LEU A 420 -41.31 -39.37 -5.85
N GLN A 421 -40.84 -38.85 -6.99
CA GLN A 421 -41.57 -38.90 -8.25
C GLN A 421 -41.65 -40.33 -8.79
N GLU A 422 -40.56 -41.09 -8.76
CA GLU A 422 -40.56 -42.51 -9.14
C GLU A 422 -41.47 -43.34 -8.23
N GLU A 423 -41.41 -43.13 -6.91
CA GLU A 423 -42.30 -43.77 -5.95
C GLU A 423 -43.76 -43.38 -6.19
N ASN A 424 -44.05 -42.11 -6.46
CA ASN A 424 -45.40 -41.67 -6.78
C ASN A 424 -45.92 -42.31 -8.07
N LEU A 425 -45.08 -42.42 -9.09
CA LEU A 425 -45.39 -43.12 -10.34
C LEU A 425 -45.63 -44.61 -10.08
N HIS A 426 -44.82 -45.23 -9.24
CA HIS A 426 -44.96 -46.63 -8.86
C HIS A 426 -46.26 -46.88 -8.07
N LEU A 427 -46.56 -46.05 -7.07
CA LEU A 427 -47.80 -46.11 -6.29
C LEU A 427 -49.03 -45.86 -7.15
N ARG A 428 -48.98 -44.88 -8.07
CA ARG A 428 -50.05 -44.68 -9.08
C ARG A 428 -50.20 -45.90 -9.98
N GLY A 429 -49.09 -46.55 -10.35
CA GLY A 429 -49.08 -47.81 -11.09
C GLY A 429 -49.76 -48.96 -10.34
N ILE A 430 -49.41 -49.16 -9.06
CA ILE A 430 -50.04 -50.16 -8.19
C ILE A 430 -51.51 -49.86 -7.98
N LEU A 431 -51.87 -48.59 -7.72
CA LEU A 431 -53.26 -48.18 -7.57
C LEU A 431 -54.06 -48.45 -8.85
N LYS A 432 -53.47 -48.16 -10.02
CA LYS A 432 -54.06 -48.51 -11.31
C LYS A 432 -54.27 -50.02 -11.44
N GLN A 433 -53.25 -50.83 -11.14
CA GLN A 433 -53.38 -52.30 -11.15
C GLN A 433 -54.45 -52.83 -10.17
N TYR A 434 -54.59 -52.22 -8.99
CA TYR A 434 -55.61 -52.59 -8.01
C TYR A 434 -57.03 -52.21 -8.49
N LEU A 435 -57.20 -51.02 -9.07
CA LEU A 435 -58.48 -50.58 -9.65
C LEU A 435 -58.86 -51.42 -10.89
N ASP A 436 -57.88 -51.76 -11.72
CA ASP A 436 -58.04 -52.68 -12.86
C ASP A 436 -58.35 -54.12 -12.38
N GLY A 437 -57.88 -54.52 -11.20
CA GLY A 437 -58.21 -55.81 -10.58
C GLY A 437 -59.63 -55.89 -9.98
N ILE A 438 -60.25 -54.74 -9.67
CA ILE A 438 -61.61 -54.66 -9.08
C ILE A 438 -62.66 -54.28 -10.11
N SER A 439 -62.30 -53.50 -11.14
CA SER A 439 -63.22 -53.07 -12.20
C SER A 439 -62.97 -53.85 -13.49
N ILE A 440 -64.04 -54.26 -14.17
CA ILE A 440 -63.95 -54.97 -15.45
C ILE A 440 -63.89 -53.92 -16.56
N ASN A 441 -62.68 -53.67 -17.07
CA ASN A 441 -62.42 -52.68 -18.13
C ASN A 441 -61.78 -53.36 -19.36
N GLU A 442 -61.93 -52.80 -20.56
CA GLU A 442 -61.49 -53.43 -21.82
C GLU A 442 -59.99 -53.77 -21.83
N ALA A 443 -59.14 -52.88 -21.30
CA ALA A 443 -57.70 -53.10 -21.15
C ALA A 443 -57.32 -54.25 -20.20
N VAL A 444 -58.21 -54.63 -19.27
CA VAL A 444 -58.01 -55.74 -18.33
C VAL A 444 -58.34 -57.08 -18.99
N LEU A 445 -59.23 -57.10 -19.99
CA LEU A 445 -59.59 -58.31 -20.75
C LEU A 445 -58.54 -58.64 -21.82
N ASP A 446 -57.84 -57.64 -22.36
CA ASP A 446 -56.77 -57.80 -23.36
C ASP A 446 -55.42 -58.24 -22.75
N SER A 447 -55.24 -58.07 -21.44
CA SER A 447 -54.00 -58.44 -20.73
C SER A 447 -54.19 -59.73 -19.89
N PRO A 448 -53.12 -60.50 -19.59
CA PRO A 448 -53.24 -61.74 -18.84
C PRO A 448 -53.85 -61.49 -17.46
N ASN A 449 -55.05 -61.99 -17.23
CA ASN A 449 -55.86 -61.71 -16.05
C ASN A 449 -56.35 -63.01 -15.39
N PRO A 450 -56.87 -62.98 -14.15
CA PRO A 450 -57.40 -64.16 -13.49
C PRO A 450 -58.88 -64.44 -13.83
N LEU A 451 -59.52 -63.55 -14.59
CA LEU A 451 -60.93 -63.62 -14.96
C LEU A 451 -61.18 -64.50 -16.20
N VAL A 452 -60.25 -64.52 -17.17
CA VAL A 452 -60.30 -65.34 -18.38
C VAL A 452 -58.94 -66.00 -18.63
N VAL A 453 -58.79 -67.23 -18.16
CA VAL A 453 -57.53 -67.99 -18.26
C VAL A 453 -57.48 -68.79 -19.57
N VAL A 454 -56.64 -68.37 -20.51
CA VAL A 454 -56.40 -69.09 -21.77
C VAL A 454 -54.97 -69.64 -21.78
N ASN A 455 -54.81 -70.95 -22.01
CA ASN A 455 -53.51 -71.64 -22.05
C ASN A 455 -52.62 -71.45 -20.82
N GLY A 456 -53.21 -71.42 -19.62
CA GLY A 456 -52.47 -71.35 -18.34
C GLY A 456 -51.75 -70.03 -18.07
N ARG A 457 -52.00 -68.98 -18.87
CA ARG A 457 -51.41 -67.65 -18.67
C ARG A 457 -52.28 -66.84 -17.71
N THR A 458 -51.86 -66.74 -16.45
CA THR A 458 -52.53 -65.95 -15.41
C THR A 458 -51.52 -65.07 -14.68
N ASN A 459 -51.96 -63.90 -14.22
CA ASN A 459 -51.17 -63.01 -13.35
C ASN A 459 -51.36 -63.30 -11.83
N ALA A 460 -52.17 -64.29 -11.45
CA ALA A 460 -52.38 -64.71 -10.06
C ALA A 460 -51.28 -65.70 -9.60
N PRO A 461 -50.80 -65.61 -8.35
CA PRO A 461 -49.83 -66.57 -7.80
C PRO A 461 -50.50 -67.94 -7.60
N LEU A 462 -50.17 -68.90 -8.46
CA LEU A 462 -50.63 -70.29 -8.35
C LEU A 462 -49.64 -71.13 -7.52
N PRO A 463 -50.08 -71.85 -6.47
CA PRO A 463 -49.24 -72.82 -5.79
C PRO A 463 -49.08 -74.07 -6.67
N HIS A 464 -47.86 -74.35 -7.16
CA HIS A 464 -47.56 -75.59 -7.89
C HIS A 464 -47.39 -76.77 -6.91
N PRO A 465 -48.06 -77.93 -7.10
CA PRO A 465 -47.79 -79.14 -6.32
C PRO A 465 -46.83 -80.11 -7.02
N GLN A 466 -45.80 -80.49 -6.24
CA GLN A 466 -45.00 -81.73 -6.21
C GLN A 466 -43.55 -81.79 -6.78
N SER A 467 -42.67 -82.16 -5.84
CA SER A 467 -41.40 -82.92 -5.91
C SER A 467 -40.26 -82.29 -6.71
N HIS A 468 -39.05 -82.10 -6.15
CA HIS A 468 -38.19 -83.17 -5.66
C HIS A 468 -37.36 -82.76 -4.42
N LEU A 469 -37.27 -83.71 -3.48
CA LEU A 469 -36.15 -84.01 -2.58
C LEU A 469 -35.02 -82.96 -2.52
N ASN A 470 -34.95 -82.23 -1.40
CA ASN A 470 -33.71 -81.61 -0.95
C ASN A 470 -32.69 -82.71 -0.61
N ILE A 471 -31.92 -83.13 -1.61
CA ILE A 471 -30.61 -83.75 -1.39
C ILE A 471 -29.63 -82.59 -1.25
N THR A 472 -29.06 -82.44 -0.05
CA THR A 472 -27.96 -81.52 0.20
C THR A 472 -26.72 -82.03 -0.54
N TYR A 473 -26.34 -81.40 -1.65
CA TYR A 473 -24.98 -81.49 -2.17
C TYR A 473 -24.14 -80.41 -1.49
N VAL A 474 -23.17 -80.83 -0.68
CA VAL A 474 -22.03 -80.00 -0.30
C VAL A 474 -21.04 -80.07 -1.46
N GLU A 475 -21.08 -79.09 -2.35
CA GLU A 475 -19.94 -78.78 -3.21
C GLU A 475 -19.24 -77.54 -2.66
N ALA A 476 -18.04 -77.77 -2.15
CA ALA A 476 -17.09 -76.73 -1.84
C ALA A 476 -16.70 -76.01 -3.13
N ALA A 477 -17.06 -74.73 -3.25
CA ALA A 477 -16.54 -73.85 -4.29
C ALA A 477 -16.02 -72.56 -3.65
N HIS A 478 -14.75 -72.29 -3.93
CA HIS A 478 -13.88 -71.30 -3.33
C HIS A 478 -14.44 -69.88 -3.27
N GLN A 479 -14.23 -69.27 -2.10
CA GLN A 479 -14.15 -67.83 -1.92
C GLN A 479 -13.00 -67.27 -2.77
N GLN A 480 -13.31 -66.78 -3.98
CA GLN A 480 -12.39 -65.89 -4.70
C GLN A 480 -12.64 -64.45 -4.25
N GLN A 481 -11.72 -63.96 -3.42
CA GLN A 481 -11.46 -62.53 -3.28
C GLN A 481 -11.21 -61.95 -4.68
N ARG A 482 -12.12 -61.09 -5.15
CA ARG A 482 -11.74 -60.09 -6.16
C ARG A 482 -10.94 -59.02 -5.44
N ILE A 483 -9.63 -59.19 -5.51
CA ILE A 483 -8.65 -58.12 -5.39
C ILE A 483 -9.01 -57.08 -6.45
N GLY A 484 -9.31 -55.85 -6.01
CA GLY A 484 -9.30 -54.69 -6.89
C GLY A 484 -7.88 -54.52 -7.41
N ALA A 485 -7.75 -54.52 -8.74
CA ALA A 485 -6.53 -54.12 -9.40
C ALA A 485 -6.46 -52.59 -9.40
N VAL A 486 -5.28 -52.12 -8.97
CA VAL A 486 -4.70 -50.78 -9.16
C VAL A 486 -4.82 -50.31 -10.61
#